data_AF-A0A538PAP1-F1
#
_entry.id   AF-A0A538PAP1-F1
#
_cell.length_a   1.000
_cell.length_b   1.000
_cell.length_c   1.000
_cell.angle_alpha   90.00
_cell.angle_beta   90.00
_cell.angle_gamma   90.00
#
_symmetry.space_group_name_H-M   'P 1'
#
loop_
_entity.id
_entity.type
_entity.pdbx_description
1 polymer ?
#
loop_
_entity_poly.entity_id
_entity_poly.type
_entity_poly.pdbx_seq_one_letter_code
_entity_poly.pdbx_strand_id
1 'polypeptide(L)'
;MLRELDSLVKNIEHIKEIVYMQQAYAKLSGLNVAVKASEIVEDALRMNSSALTRHDVQVLREYQEDPILVVDKHQILQSLVNLIRNAKYACDESGRPSKQIRLRIGRHGDDRVRIQVVDNGVGIPRENLGRLFTRGFTTRADGHGFGLHSSLMVAREMGGTLTAHSDGPGQGAIFTLELPLQPKVPPQ
;
A
#
# COMPACT_ATOMS: atom_id res chain seq x y z
N MET A 1 -2.60 -4.48 34.17
CA MET A 1 -2.84 -3.06 34.55
C MET A 1 -1.83 -2.07 33.98
N LEU A 2 -0.59 -1.94 34.49
CA LEU A 2 0.36 -0.91 33.98
C LEU A 2 0.74 -1.06 32.49
N ARG A 3 0.96 -2.30 32.01
CA ARG A 3 1.24 -2.57 30.59
C ARG A 3 0.05 -2.34 29.65
N GLU A 4 -1.17 -2.56 30.14
CA GLU A 4 -2.40 -2.33 29.36
C GLU A 4 -2.71 -0.85 29.22
N LEU A 5 -2.49 -0.07 30.28
CA LEU A 5 -2.62 1.38 30.26
C LEU A 5 -1.58 2.01 29.31
N ASP A 6 -0.34 1.53 29.34
CA ASP A 6 0.72 1.99 28.45
C ASP A 6 0.42 1.63 26.97
N SER A 7 -0.16 0.45 26.72
CA SER A 7 -0.63 0.06 25.38
C SER A 7 -1.83 0.91 24.91
N LEU A 8 -2.76 1.27 25.79
CA LEU A 8 -3.90 2.14 25.47
C LEU A 8 -3.45 3.55 25.11
N VAL A 9 -2.52 4.11 25.88
CA VAL A 9 -1.94 5.44 25.62
C VAL A 9 -1.22 5.45 24.27
N LYS A 10 -0.40 4.43 23.98
CA LYS A 10 0.27 4.27 22.67
C LYS A 10 -0.73 4.16 21.52
N ASN A 11 -1.83 3.44 21.71
CA ASN A 11 -2.87 3.32 20.69
C ASN A 11 -3.59 4.66 20.45
N ILE A 12 -3.88 5.44 21.50
CA ILE A 12 -4.52 6.76 21.36
C ILE A 12 -3.60 7.75 20.66
N GLU A 13 -2.32 7.82 21.04
CA GLU A 13 -1.34 8.69 20.37
C GLU A 13 -1.19 8.30 18.89
N HIS A 14 -1.10 7.01 18.60
CA HIS A 14 -1.02 6.55 17.22
C HIS A 14 -2.31 6.85 16.41
N ILE A 15 -3.50 6.73 17.01
CA ILE A 15 -4.75 7.14 16.35
C ILE A 15 -4.74 8.65 16.07
N LYS A 16 -4.28 9.48 17.02
CA LYS A 16 -4.17 10.94 16.80
C LYS A 16 -3.23 11.25 15.64
N GLU A 17 -2.08 10.59 15.57
CA GLU A 17 -1.14 10.74 14.45
C GLU A 17 -1.79 10.34 13.12
N ILE A 18 -2.47 9.20 13.06
CA ILE A 18 -3.18 8.76 11.85
C ILE A 18 -4.23 9.79 11.42
N VAL A 19 -5.05 10.28 12.36
CA VAL A 19 -6.11 11.27 12.07
C VAL A 19 -5.49 12.58 11.60
N TYR A 20 -4.43 13.05 12.26
CA TYR A 20 -3.72 14.27 11.86
C TYR A 20 -3.15 14.14 10.44
N MET A 21 -2.52 13.00 10.13
CA MET A 21 -1.98 12.73 8.80
C MET A 21 -3.09 12.66 7.75
N GLN A 22 -4.19 11.96 8.03
CA GLN A 22 -5.33 11.90 7.12
C GLN A 22 -5.93 13.29 6.86
N GLN A 23 -6.08 14.13 7.89
CA GLN A 23 -6.57 15.50 7.75
C GLN A 23 -5.59 16.40 7.00
N ALA A 24 -4.29 16.30 7.28
CA ALA A 24 -3.25 17.06 6.58
C ALA A 24 -3.23 16.72 5.09
N TYR A 25 -3.34 15.43 4.74
CA TYR A 25 -3.37 15.00 3.34
C TYR A 25 -4.72 15.27 2.66
N ALA A 26 -5.84 15.18 3.36
CA ALA A 26 -7.14 15.53 2.79
C ALA A 26 -7.19 17.00 2.33
N LYS A 27 -6.51 17.91 3.05
CA LYS A 27 -6.36 19.33 2.65
C LYS A 27 -5.52 19.52 1.38
N LEU A 28 -4.66 18.56 1.05
CA LEU A 28 -3.82 18.55 -0.15
C LEU A 28 -4.39 17.69 -1.28
N SER A 29 -5.54 17.07 -1.08
CA SER A 29 -6.20 16.25 -2.10
C SER A 29 -6.52 17.11 -3.33
N GLY A 30 -6.15 16.61 -4.51
CA GLY A 30 -6.25 17.32 -5.78
C GLY A 30 -5.04 18.20 -6.12
N LEU A 31 -4.03 18.29 -5.24
CA LEU A 31 -2.80 19.04 -5.50
C LEU A 31 -1.62 18.09 -5.71
N ASN A 32 -0.91 18.29 -6.82
CA ASN A 32 0.36 17.61 -7.06
C ASN A 32 1.46 18.28 -6.25
N VAL A 33 2.18 17.48 -5.45
CA VAL A 33 3.29 17.95 -4.62
C VAL A 33 4.54 17.11 -4.91
N ALA A 34 5.71 17.74 -4.80
CA ALA A 34 6.98 17.05 -4.89
C ALA A 34 7.26 16.30 -3.58
N VAL A 35 7.41 14.98 -3.64
CA VAL A 35 7.60 14.12 -2.47
C VAL A 35 8.46 12.90 -2.82
N LYS A 36 9.32 12.46 -1.92
CA LYS A 36 10.09 11.22 -2.09
C LYS A 36 9.18 10.00 -2.06
N ALA A 37 9.45 9.02 -2.90
CA ALA A 37 8.69 7.77 -2.92
C ALA A 37 8.67 7.08 -1.54
N SER A 38 9.81 7.05 -0.85
CA SER A 38 9.94 6.45 0.48
C SER A 38 9.07 7.15 1.53
N GLU A 39 8.90 8.47 1.45
CA GLU A 39 8.08 9.22 2.42
C GLU A 39 6.62 8.77 2.36
N ILE A 40 6.05 8.60 1.16
CA ILE A 40 4.66 8.13 1.02
C ILE A 40 4.52 6.69 1.50
N VAL A 41 5.52 5.83 1.24
CA VAL A 41 5.51 4.44 1.69
C VAL A 41 5.61 4.34 3.22
N GLU A 42 6.48 5.14 3.86
CA GLU A 42 6.59 5.18 5.32
C GLU A 42 5.35 5.80 5.98
N ASP A 43 4.72 6.80 5.35
CA ASP A 43 3.42 7.32 5.78
C ASP A 43 2.35 6.20 5.77
N ALA A 44 2.30 5.42 4.69
CA ALA A 44 1.35 4.31 4.58
C ALA A 44 1.61 3.20 5.60
N LEU A 45 2.89 2.92 5.91
CA LEU A 45 3.29 2.01 6.97
C LEU A 45 2.87 2.50 8.35
N ARG A 46 3.13 3.77 8.67
CA ARG A 46 2.69 4.39 9.94
C ARG A 46 1.19 4.18 10.11
N MET A 47 0.39 4.50 9.10
CA MET A 47 -1.07 4.32 9.13
C MET A 47 -1.53 2.88 9.37
N ASN A 48 -0.69 1.88 9.09
CA ASN A 48 -0.99 0.47 9.34
C ASN A 48 -0.25 -0.10 10.56
N SER A 49 0.57 0.67 11.28
CA SER A 49 1.56 0.13 12.20
C SER A 49 0.94 -0.64 13.40
N SER A 50 -0.13 -0.12 14.01
CA SER A 50 -0.88 -0.84 15.06
C SER A 50 -1.44 -2.16 14.56
N ALA A 51 -1.98 -2.20 13.34
CA ALA A 51 -2.55 -3.41 12.78
C ALA A 51 -1.46 -4.42 12.42
N LEU A 52 -0.33 -3.99 11.87
CA LEU A 52 0.81 -4.86 11.57
C LEU A 52 1.42 -5.44 12.86
N THR A 53 1.56 -4.62 13.90
CA THR A 53 2.10 -5.04 15.21
C THR A 53 1.17 -6.02 15.91
N ARG A 54 -0.14 -5.72 15.96
CA ARG A 54 -1.15 -6.60 16.58
C ARG A 54 -1.20 -7.99 15.94
N HIS A 55 -0.87 -8.07 14.65
CA HIS A 55 -0.95 -9.30 13.86
C HIS A 55 0.41 -9.98 13.65
N ASP A 56 1.46 -9.47 14.30
CA ASP A 56 2.84 -9.99 14.26
C ASP A 56 3.40 -10.09 12.84
N VAL A 57 3.21 -9.03 12.05
CA VAL A 57 3.71 -8.94 10.67
C VAL A 57 5.05 -8.24 10.65
N GLN A 58 6.11 -8.96 10.27
CA GLN A 58 7.43 -8.38 10.06
C GLN A 58 7.46 -7.52 8.79
N VAL A 59 7.94 -6.28 8.90
CA VAL A 59 8.10 -5.38 7.75
C VAL A 59 9.58 -5.31 7.35
N LEU A 60 9.88 -5.67 6.10
CA LEU A 60 11.19 -5.49 5.48
C LEU A 60 11.16 -4.33 4.47
N ARG A 61 12.23 -3.54 4.43
CA ARG A 61 12.36 -2.39 3.54
C ARG A 61 13.55 -2.61 2.61
N GLU A 62 13.32 -2.47 1.31
CA GLU A 62 14.32 -2.60 0.26
C GLU A 62 14.21 -1.40 -0.66
N TYR A 63 14.71 -0.25 -0.18
CA TYR A 63 14.71 0.99 -0.95
C TYR A 63 16.07 1.13 -1.61
N GLN A 64 16.14 0.80 -2.90
CA GLN A 64 17.36 0.91 -3.68
C GLN A 64 17.58 2.35 -4.16
N GLU A 65 16.54 2.92 -4.75
CA GLU A 65 16.50 4.31 -5.18
C GLU A 65 15.25 4.98 -4.59
N ASP A 66 15.36 6.28 -4.30
CA ASP A 66 14.29 7.05 -3.69
C ASP A 66 14.02 8.34 -4.46
N PRO A 67 13.41 8.23 -5.65
CA PRO A 67 13.17 9.38 -6.49
C PRO A 67 12.08 10.29 -5.92
N ILE A 68 12.17 11.57 -6.27
CA ILE A 68 11.11 12.54 -6.03
C ILE A 68 10.04 12.39 -7.11
N LEU A 69 8.79 12.31 -6.69
CA LEU A 69 7.59 12.25 -7.52
C LEU A 69 6.81 13.54 -7.38
N VAL A 70 6.16 13.96 -8.46
CA VAL A 70 5.19 15.07 -8.45
C VAL A 70 3.81 14.48 -8.65
N VAL A 71 3.10 14.23 -7.54
CA VAL A 71 1.84 13.45 -7.51
C VAL A 71 0.87 14.01 -6.49
N ASP A 72 -0.41 13.66 -6.60
CA ASP A 72 -1.36 13.81 -5.50
C ASP A 72 -0.98 12.81 -4.39
N LYS A 73 -0.25 13.32 -3.40
CA LYS A 73 0.25 12.53 -2.28
C LYS A 73 -0.87 11.81 -1.54
N HIS A 74 -2.05 12.44 -1.40
CA HIS A 74 -3.17 11.84 -0.68
C HIS A 74 -3.68 10.59 -1.39
N GLN A 75 -3.90 10.67 -2.70
CA GLN A 75 -4.41 9.55 -3.48
C GLN A 75 -3.43 8.36 -3.51
N ILE A 76 -2.13 8.63 -3.72
CA ILE A 76 -1.10 7.59 -3.68
C ILE A 76 -1.00 6.97 -2.28
N LEU A 77 -1.04 7.79 -1.22
CA LEU A 77 -1.03 7.30 0.16
C LEU A 77 -2.21 6.37 0.44
N GLN A 78 -3.44 6.75 0.07
CA GLN A 78 -4.62 5.89 0.26
C GLN A 78 -4.48 4.56 -0.51
N SER A 79 -3.90 4.61 -1.70
CA SER A 79 -3.61 3.40 -2.48
C SER A 79 -2.62 2.49 -1.78
N LEU A 80 -1.49 3.02 -1.30
CA LEU A 80 -0.48 2.26 -0.57
C LEU A 80 -1.01 1.71 0.77
N VAL A 81 -1.79 2.49 1.51
CA VAL A 81 -2.48 2.03 2.73
C VAL A 81 -3.37 0.83 2.41
N ASN A 82 -4.13 0.90 1.33
CA ASN A 82 -4.99 -0.20 0.90
C ASN A 82 -4.20 -1.46 0.50
N LEU A 83 -3.08 -1.30 -0.23
CA LEU A 83 -2.22 -2.42 -0.62
C LEU A 83 -1.56 -3.08 0.59
N ILE A 84 -0.99 -2.31 1.52
CA ILE A 84 -0.39 -2.82 2.77
C ILE A 84 -1.43 -3.54 3.62
N ARG A 85 -2.63 -2.96 3.72
CA ARG A 85 -3.74 -3.57 4.45
C ARG A 85 -4.11 -4.93 3.83
N ASN A 86 -4.19 -5.02 2.50
CA ASN A 86 -4.49 -6.28 1.81
C ASN A 86 -3.40 -7.33 2.02
N ALA A 87 -2.13 -6.95 1.93
CA ALA A 87 -0.98 -7.81 2.22
C ALA A 87 -1.04 -8.35 3.66
N LYS A 88 -1.37 -7.51 4.64
CA LYS A 88 -1.56 -7.91 6.04
C LYS A 88 -2.69 -8.94 6.18
N TYR A 89 -3.83 -8.73 5.53
CA TYR A 89 -4.93 -9.70 5.56
C TYR A 89 -4.54 -11.03 4.93
N ALA A 90 -3.82 -11.02 3.80
CA ALA A 90 -3.32 -12.23 3.17
C ALA A 90 -2.35 -12.99 4.07
N CYS A 91 -1.48 -12.29 4.80
CA CYS A 91 -0.60 -12.89 5.80
C CYS A 91 -1.38 -13.49 6.98
N ASP A 92 -2.41 -12.80 7.48
CA ASP A 92 -3.25 -13.32 8.56
C ASP A 92 -3.99 -14.60 8.17
N GLU A 93 -4.63 -14.61 7.00
CA GLU A 93 -5.40 -15.74 6.50
C GLU A 93 -4.52 -16.96 6.22
N SER A 94 -3.23 -16.76 5.96
CA SER A 94 -2.29 -17.85 5.69
C SER A 94 -2.04 -18.74 6.90
N GLY A 95 -2.35 -18.26 8.11
CA GLY A 95 -2.05 -18.94 9.37
C GLY A 95 -0.55 -19.14 9.64
N ARG A 96 0.33 -18.53 8.82
CA ARG A 96 1.78 -18.68 8.96
C ARG A 96 2.27 -17.96 10.21
N PRO A 97 3.23 -18.54 10.96
CA PRO A 97 3.84 -17.87 12.10
C PRO A 97 4.79 -16.75 11.67
N SER A 98 5.53 -16.92 10.56
CA SER A 98 6.52 -15.95 10.06
C SER A 98 5.92 -15.01 9.01
N LYS A 99 4.91 -14.22 9.39
CA LYS A 99 4.26 -13.26 8.49
C LYS A 99 5.21 -12.14 8.09
N GLN A 100 5.30 -11.86 6.80
CA GLN A 100 6.22 -10.86 6.28
C GLN A 100 5.57 -10.03 5.18
N ILE A 101 5.76 -8.72 5.27
CA ILE A 101 5.55 -7.78 4.18
C ILE A 101 6.88 -7.14 3.85
N ARG A 102 7.23 -7.10 2.57
CA ARG A 102 8.44 -6.47 2.06
C ARG A 102 8.05 -5.34 1.11
N LEU A 103 8.56 -4.16 1.40
CA LEU A 103 8.32 -2.95 0.62
C LEU A 103 9.57 -2.64 -0.19
N ARG A 104 9.40 -2.59 -1.51
CA ARG A 104 10.50 -2.33 -2.45
C ARG A 104 10.28 -1.01 -3.14
N ILE A 105 11.33 -0.22 -3.25
CA ILE A 105 11.35 0.99 -4.06
C ILE A 105 12.61 0.93 -4.94
N GLY A 106 12.42 1.14 -6.24
CA GLY A 106 13.50 1.24 -7.20
C GLY A 106 13.02 1.88 -8.49
N ARG A 107 13.94 2.18 -9.40
CA ARG A 107 13.56 2.64 -10.75
C ARG A 107 13.13 1.47 -11.62
N HIS A 108 12.23 1.77 -12.56
CA HIS A 108 11.90 0.87 -13.66
C HIS A 108 12.19 1.60 -14.98
N GLY A 109 13.32 1.26 -15.60
CA GLY A 109 13.85 2.05 -16.71
C GLY A 109 14.22 3.47 -16.26
N ASP A 110 14.24 4.40 -17.22
CA ASP A 110 14.71 5.76 -16.99
C ASP A 110 13.61 6.73 -16.52
N ASP A 111 12.34 6.40 -16.74
CA ASP A 111 11.23 7.35 -16.60
C ASP A 111 10.24 6.99 -15.48
N ARG A 112 10.42 5.87 -14.77
CA ARG A 112 9.45 5.40 -13.76
C ARG A 112 10.09 5.00 -12.44
N VAL A 113 9.35 5.23 -11.36
CA VAL A 113 9.55 4.55 -10.08
C VAL A 113 8.65 3.33 -10.02
N ARG A 114 9.16 2.27 -9.39
CA ARG A 114 8.43 1.07 -9.04
C ARG A 114 8.37 0.96 -7.53
N ILE A 115 7.16 0.88 -6.99
CA ILE A 115 6.86 0.62 -5.59
C ILE A 115 6.17 -0.74 -5.51
N GLN A 116 6.73 -1.67 -4.74
CA GLN A 116 6.14 -3.01 -4.58
C GLN A 116 5.75 -3.28 -3.14
N VAL A 117 4.57 -3.85 -2.95
CA VAL A 117 4.13 -4.48 -1.70
C VAL A 117 4.14 -5.98 -1.92
N VAL A 118 5.09 -6.67 -1.29
CA VAL A 118 5.29 -8.11 -1.40
C VAL A 118 4.87 -8.75 -0.08
N ASP A 119 3.97 -9.72 -0.12
CA ASP A 119 3.57 -10.50 1.05
C ASP A 119 3.92 -11.98 0.88
N ASN A 120 4.01 -12.70 1.99
CA ASN A 120 4.19 -14.16 2.00
C ASN A 120 2.92 -14.91 2.46
N GLY A 121 1.75 -14.31 2.21
CA GLY A 121 0.45 -14.77 2.66
C GLY A 121 -0.16 -15.88 1.81
N VAL A 122 -1.50 -15.93 1.80
CA VAL A 122 -2.29 -16.97 1.12
C VAL A 122 -2.11 -17.03 -0.40
N GLY A 123 -1.52 -16.02 -1.02
CA GLY A 123 -1.42 -15.92 -2.48
C GLY A 123 -2.77 -15.75 -3.18
N ILE A 124 -2.74 -15.76 -4.51
CA ILE A 124 -3.92 -15.46 -5.34
C ILE A 124 -4.13 -16.58 -6.37
N PRO A 125 -5.30 -17.24 -6.39
CA PRO A 125 -5.64 -18.18 -7.46
C PRO A 125 -5.57 -17.54 -8.84
N ARG A 126 -5.08 -18.27 -9.85
CA ARG A 126 -4.83 -17.73 -11.20
C ARG A 126 -6.09 -17.16 -11.85
N GLU A 127 -7.23 -17.80 -11.62
CA GLU A 127 -8.56 -17.38 -12.06
C GLU A 127 -9.01 -16.02 -11.47
N ASN A 128 -8.47 -15.64 -10.31
CA ASN A 128 -8.81 -14.39 -9.64
C ASN A 128 -7.95 -13.21 -10.10
N LEU A 129 -6.73 -13.44 -10.62
CA LEU A 129 -5.82 -12.37 -11.05
C LEU A 129 -6.46 -11.46 -12.11
N GLY A 130 -7.18 -12.02 -13.08
CA GLY A 130 -7.85 -11.26 -14.13
C GLY A 130 -9.02 -10.40 -13.62
N ARG A 131 -9.58 -10.72 -12.45
CA ARG A 131 -10.75 -10.03 -11.87
C ARG A 131 -10.37 -9.12 -10.71
N LEU A 132 -9.13 -9.17 -10.24
CA LEU A 132 -8.68 -8.57 -8.99
C LEU A 132 -8.92 -7.06 -8.88
N PHE A 133 -8.88 -6.36 -10.02
CA PHE A 133 -9.13 -4.91 -10.09
C PHE A 133 -10.55 -4.55 -10.56
N THR A 134 -11.43 -5.54 -10.71
CA THR A 134 -12.84 -5.31 -11.03
C THR A 134 -13.52 -4.67 -9.83
N ARG A 135 -14.32 -3.64 -10.09
CA ARG A 135 -15.06 -2.94 -9.04
C ARG A 135 -15.96 -3.91 -8.27
N GLY A 136 -15.83 -3.94 -6.94
CA GLY A 136 -16.63 -4.78 -6.05
C GLY A 136 -16.15 -6.24 -5.97
N PHE A 137 -15.09 -6.62 -6.68
CA PHE A 137 -14.53 -7.96 -6.55
C PHE A 137 -13.75 -8.10 -5.25
N THR A 138 -14.06 -9.15 -4.49
CA THR A 138 -13.42 -9.49 -3.22
C THR A 138 -13.55 -10.98 -2.96
N THR A 139 -12.51 -11.58 -2.41
CA THR A 139 -12.52 -12.95 -1.88
C THR A 139 -12.68 -12.97 -0.37
N ARG A 140 -12.65 -11.79 0.27
CA ARG A 140 -12.72 -11.64 1.72
C ARG A 140 -14.18 -11.58 2.18
N ALA A 141 -14.49 -12.31 3.25
CA ALA A 141 -15.82 -12.35 3.86
C ALA A 141 -16.32 -10.97 4.34
N ASP A 142 -15.41 -10.11 4.82
CA ASP A 142 -15.70 -8.75 5.30
C ASP A 142 -15.28 -7.65 4.31
N GLY A 143 -14.82 -8.02 3.11
CA GLY A 143 -14.28 -7.08 2.13
C GLY A 143 -15.36 -6.51 1.22
N HIS A 144 -15.32 -5.20 0.95
CA HIS A 144 -16.24 -4.56 0.01
C HIS A 144 -15.76 -4.58 -1.45
N GLY A 145 -14.51 -4.97 -1.72
CA GLY A 145 -13.97 -5.08 -3.09
C GLY A 145 -13.74 -3.76 -3.83
N PHE A 146 -13.79 -2.61 -3.15
CA PHE A 146 -13.58 -1.30 -3.76
C PHE A 146 -12.11 -0.84 -3.73
N GLY A 147 -11.34 -1.27 -2.73
CA GLY A 147 -10.00 -0.72 -2.49
C GLY A 147 -9.03 -0.89 -3.66
N LEU A 148 -8.90 -2.11 -4.19
CA LEU A 148 -7.99 -2.40 -5.32
C LEU A 148 -8.41 -1.70 -6.61
N HIS A 149 -9.71 -1.61 -6.86
CA HIS A 149 -10.25 -0.86 -7.99
C HIS A 149 -9.89 0.63 -7.88
N SER A 150 -10.11 1.24 -6.71
CA SER A 150 -9.71 2.63 -6.46
C SER A 150 -8.21 2.84 -6.63
N SER A 151 -7.37 1.94 -6.12
CA SER A 151 -5.92 2.01 -6.32
C SER A 151 -5.50 1.93 -7.80
N LEU A 152 -6.19 1.12 -8.61
CA LEU A 152 -5.95 1.07 -10.05
C LEU A 152 -6.34 2.38 -10.75
N MET A 153 -7.47 2.99 -10.36
CA MET A 153 -7.91 4.27 -10.93
C MET A 153 -6.94 5.40 -10.59
N VAL A 154 -6.50 5.48 -9.34
CA VAL A 154 -5.47 6.44 -8.90
C VAL A 154 -4.18 6.25 -9.70
N ALA A 155 -3.71 5.01 -9.85
CA ALA A 155 -2.49 4.75 -10.62
C ALA A 155 -2.62 5.24 -12.08
N ARG A 156 -3.78 5.02 -12.70
CA ARG A 156 -4.06 5.48 -14.08
C ARG A 156 -4.15 7.00 -14.18
N GLU A 157 -4.80 7.65 -13.22
CA GLU A 157 -4.92 9.11 -13.15
C GLU A 157 -3.55 9.79 -13.06
N MET A 158 -2.59 9.14 -12.39
CA MET A 158 -1.20 9.58 -12.30
C MET A 158 -0.32 9.17 -13.50
N GLY A 159 -0.91 8.65 -14.59
CA GLY A 159 -0.17 8.17 -15.77
C GLY A 159 0.68 6.92 -15.51
N GLY A 160 0.40 6.23 -14.40
CA GLY A 160 1.06 5.02 -13.94
C GLY A 160 0.25 3.75 -14.20
N THR A 161 0.69 2.66 -13.57
CA THR A 161 0.06 1.35 -13.64
C THR A 161 0.07 0.66 -12.28
N LEU A 162 -0.98 -0.11 -11.99
CA LEU A 162 -1.02 -1.02 -10.86
C LEU A 162 -1.22 -2.43 -11.38
N THR A 163 -0.32 -3.34 -11.01
CA THR A 163 -0.36 -4.75 -11.39
C THR A 163 -0.25 -5.65 -10.16
N ALA A 164 -0.70 -6.89 -10.30
CA ALA A 164 -0.60 -7.92 -9.28
C ALA A 164 0.00 -9.19 -9.90
N HIS A 165 0.86 -9.86 -9.13
CA HIS A 165 1.45 -11.14 -9.49
C HIS A 165 1.42 -12.08 -8.27
N SER A 166 1.20 -13.36 -8.50
CA SER A 166 1.25 -14.42 -7.50
C SER A 166 1.48 -15.75 -8.21
N ASP A 167 2.34 -16.60 -7.67
CA ASP A 167 2.59 -17.96 -8.18
C ASP A 167 1.50 -18.95 -7.76
N GLY A 168 0.45 -18.48 -7.10
CA GLY A 168 -0.72 -19.25 -6.70
C GLY A 168 -0.89 -19.35 -5.18
N PRO A 169 -1.85 -20.19 -4.73
CA PRO A 169 -2.14 -20.36 -3.32
C PRO A 169 -0.92 -20.76 -2.49
N GLY A 170 -0.72 -20.07 -1.37
CA GLY A 170 0.40 -20.26 -0.44
C GLY A 170 1.73 -19.63 -0.87
N GLN A 171 1.79 -18.96 -2.03
CA GLN A 171 3.03 -18.34 -2.53
C GLN A 171 3.11 -16.83 -2.27
N GLY A 172 2.13 -16.26 -1.55
CA GLY A 172 2.04 -14.82 -1.36
C GLY A 172 1.72 -14.06 -2.66
N ALA A 173 1.80 -12.74 -2.62
CA ALA A 173 1.53 -11.89 -3.76
C ALA A 173 2.46 -10.67 -3.82
N ILE A 174 2.56 -10.11 -5.02
CA ILE A 174 3.30 -8.89 -5.32
C ILE A 174 2.35 -7.91 -5.98
N PHE A 175 2.08 -6.80 -5.31
CA PHE A 175 1.41 -5.64 -5.89
C PHE A 175 2.45 -4.63 -6.32
N THR A 176 2.44 -4.25 -7.60
CA THR A 176 3.42 -3.33 -8.19
C THR A 176 2.73 -2.07 -8.69
N LEU A 177 3.02 -0.95 -8.03
CA LEU A 177 2.63 0.39 -8.45
C LEU A 177 3.81 1.03 -9.20
N GLU A 178 3.62 1.36 -10.47
CA GLU A 178 4.60 2.10 -11.26
C GLU A 178 4.07 3.50 -11.57
N LEU A 179 4.86 4.51 -11.26
CA LEU A 179 4.52 5.92 -11.47
C LEU A 179 5.61 6.60 -12.30
N PRO A 180 5.26 7.51 -13.21
CA PRO A 180 6.25 8.27 -13.95
C PRO A 180 6.99 9.24 -13.02
N LEU A 181 8.30 9.39 -13.21
CA LEU A 181 9.16 10.32 -12.45
C LEU A 181 8.86 11.78 -12.78
N GLN A 182 8.37 12.02 -14.00
CA GLN A 182 7.89 13.32 -14.44
C GLN A 182 6.41 13.19 -14.80
N PRO A 183 5.55 14.12 -14.35
CA PRO A 183 4.15 14.09 -14.74
C PRO A 183 4.05 14.19 -16.27
N LYS A 184 3.26 13.31 -16.88
CA LYS A 184 2.92 13.47 -18.29
C LYS A 184 2.10 14.76 -18.40
N VAL A 185 2.69 15.81 -18.98
CA VAL A 185 1.92 16.95 -19.47
C VAL A 185 0.94 16.36 -20.49
N PRO A 186 -0.38 16.53 -20.33
CA PRO A 186 -1.32 16.11 -21.36
C PRO A 186 -0.92 16.77 -22.68
N PRO A 187 -0.88 16.04 -23.81
CA PRO A 187 -0.73 16.70 -25.10
C PRO A 187 -1.88 17.72 -25.24
N GLN A 188 -1.53 18.96 -25.60
CA GLN A 188 -2.48 20.04 -25.90
C GLN A 188 -3.34 19.67 -27.11
#